data_AF-A0A954LCY7-F1
#
_entry.id   AF-A0A954LCY7-F1
#
_cell.length_a   1.000
_cell.length_b   1.000
_cell.length_c   1.000
_cell.angle_alpha   90.00
_cell.angle_beta   90.00
_cell.angle_gamma   90.00
#
_symmetry.space_group_name_H-M   'P 1'
#
loop_
_entity.id
_entity.type
_entity.pdbx_description
1 polymer ?
#
loop_
_entity_poly.entity_id
_entity_poly.type
_entity_poly.pdbx_seq_one_letter_code
_entity_poly.pdbx_strand_id
1 'polypeptide(L)'
;MGTNFGSDLIVLSETQTATNYHGSWMKFDLSSLTGQTVTSAQLQLTSVFNHSSTAINHVVYSSSDDSWSEGTVSGLNQPSDATLTSLDTVSIPNVNGVYSWDVLSAVNGPDGADGTLTLFIRPETYPVAVTRGPHFNSKEAGVSIPTLTLFTTASAVPEPGVMPAIVGFSIVAAGFISRRIRRK
;
A
#
# COMPACT_ATOMS: atom_id res chain seq x y z
N MET A 1 -10.70 -12.04 17.33
CA MET A 1 -10.31 -11.99 15.90
C MET A 1 -11.61 -11.78 15.13
N GLY A 2 -11.79 -10.68 14.40
CA GLY A 2 -13.08 -10.42 13.72
C GLY A 2 -13.56 -8.96 13.72
N THR A 3 -12.83 -8.03 14.35
CA THR A 3 -13.20 -6.61 14.33
C THR A 3 -12.66 -5.94 13.08
N ASN A 4 -13.54 -5.20 12.42
CA ASN A 4 -13.26 -4.34 11.28
C ASN A 4 -13.12 -2.89 11.78
N PHE A 5 -12.08 -2.18 11.33
CA PHE A 5 -11.70 -0.83 11.75
C PHE A 5 -11.84 0.21 10.63
N GLY A 6 -12.76 -0.03 9.69
CA GLY A 6 -12.93 0.77 8.47
C GLY A 6 -13.25 2.24 8.61
N SER A 7 -13.60 2.68 9.82
CA SER A 7 -13.89 4.07 10.16
C SER A 7 -12.80 4.72 11.00
N ASP A 8 -11.70 4.01 11.27
CA ASP A 8 -10.60 4.54 12.07
C ASP A 8 -9.83 5.59 11.25
N LEU A 9 -9.37 6.63 11.93
CA LEU A 9 -8.56 7.69 11.33
C LEU A 9 -7.12 7.24 11.00
N ILE A 10 -6.77 6.00 11.35
CA ILE A 10 -5.40 5.49 11.25
C ILE A 10 -5.29 4.16 10.52
N VAL A 11 -4.13 3.99 9.92
CA VAL A 11 -3.59 2.80 9.27
C VAL A 11 -2.45 2.30 10.15
N LEU A 12 -2.39 1.00 10.42
CA LEU A 12 -1.38 0.44 11.31
C LEU A 12 -0.37 -0.41 10.56
N SER A 13 0.89 -0.21 10.92
CA SER A 13 1.98 -1.13 10.64
C SER A 13 2.81 -1.25 11.91
N GLU A 14 2.31 -2.01 12.88
CA GLU A 14 2.92 -2.12 14.21
C GLU A 14 3.08 -3.58 14.64
N THR A 15 4.10 -3.87 15.43
CA THR A 15 4.36 -5.19 16.00
C THR A 15 4.37 -5.10 17.51
N GLN A 16 3.82 -6.10 18.19
CA GLN A 16 3.84 -6.26 19.64
C GLN A 16 4.72 -7.44 20.05
N THR A 17 4.74 -8.51 19.24
CA THR A 17 5.63 -9.66 19.34
C THR A 17 5.95 -10.18 17.94
N ALA A 18 6.87 -11.15 17.83
CA ALA A 18 7.20 -11.78 16.54
C ALA A 18 5.98 -12.40 15.83
N THR A 19 4.93 -12.79 16.58
CA THR A 19 3.71 -13.39 16.02
C THR A 19 2.49 -12.47 16.11
N ASN A 20 2.55 -11.44 16.97
CA ASN A 20 1.46 -10.49 17.18
C ASN A 20 1.78 -9.14 16.56
N TYR A 21 1.25 -8.91 15.36
CA TYR A 21 1.42 -7.67 14.64
C TYR A 21 0.10 -7.18 14.06
N HIS A 22 0.07 -5.89 13.75
CA HIS A 22 -0.96 -5.22 12.99
C HIS A 22 -0.40 -4.81 11.64
N GLY A 23 -1.00 -5.35 10.58
CA GLY A 23 -0.80 -4.87 9.22
C GLY A 23 -2.09 -4.30 8.66
N SER A 24 -1.99 -3.63 7.51
CA SER A 24 -3.15 -3.00 6.88
C SER A 24 -3.24 -3.23 5.38
N TRP A 25 -4.45 -3.57 4.92
CA TRP A 25 -4.80 -3.85 3.52
C TRP A 25 -5.42 -2.63 2.86
N MET A 26 -4.94 -2.26 1.68
CA MET A 26 -5.37 -1.13 0.86
C MET A 26 -5.75 -1.61 -0.52
N LYS A 27 -6.74 -0.97 -1.14
CA LYS A 27 -7.12 -1.25 -2.52
C LYS A 27 -7.14 0.03 -3.36
N PHE A 28 -6.61 -0.07 -4.56
CA PHE A 28 -6.50 1.04 -5.51
C PHE A 28 -7.23 0.69 -6.80
N ASP A 29 -8.00 1.63 -7.32
CA ASP A 29 -8.58 1.56 -8.66
C ASP A 29 -7.54 2.08 -9.67
N LEU A 30 -7.12 1.20 -10.56
CA LEU A 30 -6.16 1.44 -11.63
C LEU A 30 -6.83 1.50 -13.02
N SER A 31 -8.16 1.45 -13.11
CA SER A 31 -8.89 1.43 -14.38
C SER A 31 -8.56 2.61 -15.31
N SER A 32 -8.14 3.76 -14.75
CA SER A 32 -7.68 4.91 -15.53
C SER A 32 -6.34 4.69 -16.26
N LEU A 33 -5.60 3.62 -15.93
CA LEU A 33 -4.28 3.32 -16.49
C LEU A 33 -4.33 2.36 -17.67
N THR A 34 -5.50 1.85 -18.06
CA THR A 34 -5.63 0.93 -19.19
C THR A 34 -5.02 1.53 -20.46
N GLY A 35 -4.06 0.81 -21.06
CA GLY A 35 -3.35 1.24 -22.27
C GLY A 35 -2.20 2.24 -22.05
N GLN A 36 -1.88 2.57 -20.79
CA GLN A 36 -0.72 3.38 -20.44
C GLN A 36 0.45 2.52 -19.95
N THR A 37 1.67 2.95 -20.23
CA THR A 37 2.86 2.35 -19.60
C THR A 37 3.23 3.18 -18.38
N VAL A 38 3.17 2.57 -17.19
CA VAL A 38 3.62 3.20 -15.95
C VAL A 38 5.12 3.03 -15.82
N THR A 39 5.84 4.13 -15.59
CA THR A 39 7.31 4.18 -15.47
C THR A 39 7.78 4.39 -14.03
N SER A 40 6.91 4.84 -13.14
CA SER A 40 7.14 4.91 -11.70
C SER A 40 5.80 4.81 -10.96
N ALA A 41 5.78 4.07 -9.85
CA ALA A 41 4.63 3.99 -8.96
C ALA A 41 5.09 3.96 -7.51
N GLN A 42 4.70 4.97 -6.74
CA GLN A 42 5.07 5.12 -5.34
C GLN A 42 3.83 5.13 -4.44
N LEU A 43 3.75 4.18 -3.51
CA LEU A 43 2.81 4.24 -2.39
C LEU A 43 3.36 5.22 -1.35
N GLN A 44 2.60 6.26 -0.99
CA GLN A 44 2.96 7.22 0.04
C GLN A 44 2.01 7.16 1.22
N LEU A 45 2.57 7.05 2.43
CA LEU A 45 1.84 7.06 3.69
C LEU A 45 2.44 8.10 4.64
N THR A 46 1.57 8.83 5.35
CA THR A 46 2.00 9.86 6.31
C THR A 46 1.90 9.35 7.74
N SER A 47 3.04 9.12 8.39
CA SER A 47 3.10 8.73 9.80
C SER A 47 2.78 9.94 10.69
N VAL A 48 1.80 9.78 11.58
CA VAL A 48 1.36 10.81 12.53
C VAL A 48 1.69 10.45 13.97
N PHE A 49 1.98 9.19 14.24
CA PHE A 49 2.45 8.72 15.53
C PHE A 49 3.36 7.50 15.31
N ASN A 50 4.38 7.31 16.15
CA ASN A 50 5.28 6.17 16.02
C ASN A 50 5.69 5.63 17.40
N HIS A 51 5.42 4.34 17.64
CA HIS A 51 5.79 3.64 18.87
C HIS A 51 7.27 3.20 18.91
N SER A 52 7.99 3.33 17.80
CA SER A 52 9.36 2.84 17.68
C SER A 52 10.34 3.70 18.47
N SER A 53 11.25 3.07 19.23
CA SER A 53 12.42 3.73 19.81
C SER A 53 13.67 3.66 18.94
N THR A 54 13.67 2.77 17.95
CA THR A 54 14.72 2.57 16.94
C THR A 54 14.07 2.35 15.59
N ALA A 55 14.80 2.53 14.49
CA ALA A 55 14.25 2.27 13.17
C ALA A 55 13.81 0.81 13.00
N ILE A 56 12.71 0.60 12.30
CA ILE A 56 12.13 -0.73 11.99
C ILE A 56 11.74 -0.76 10.52
N ASN A 57 11.92 -1.92 9.91
CA ASN A 57 11.56 -2.15 8.54
C ASN A 57 10.06 -2.40 8.40
N HIS A 58 9.44 -1.75 7.42
CA HIS A 58 8.05 -1.95 7.04
C HIS A 58 8.01 -2.37 5.58
N VAL A 59 7.39 -3.50 5.33
CA VAL A 59 7.35 -4.17 4.03
C VAL A 59 5.97 -3.96 3.41
N VAL A 60 5.95 -3.61 2.13
CA VAL A 60 4.73 -3.59 1.31
C VAL A 60 4.73 -4.81 0.40
N TYR A 61 3.57 -5.44 0.33
CA TYR A 61 3.27 -6.57 -0.54
C TYR A 61 2.14 -6.21 -1.50
N SER A 62 2.13 -6.76 -2.71
CA SER A 62 0.92 -6.92 -3.50
C SER A 62 0.21 -8.22 -3.15
N SER A 63 -1.05 -8.35 -3.55
CA SER A 63 -1.82 -9.59 -3.44
C SER A 63 -2.51 -9.89 -4.75
N SER A 64 -2.51 -11.15 -5.16
CA SER A 64 -3.30 -11.65 -6.29
C SER A 64 -4.78 -11.89 -5.95
N ASP A 65 -5.24 -11.53 -4.74
CA ASP A 65 -6.62 -11.66 -4.30
C ASP A 65 -7.23 -10.29 -3.93
N ASP A 66 -8.00 -9.77 -4.89
CA ASP A 66 -8.80 -8.55 -4.76
C ASP A 66 -10.25 -8.81 -4.33
N SER A 67 -10.62 -10.04 -3.96
CA SER A 67 -12.03 -10.40 -3.70
C SER A 67 -12.56 -9.86 -2.35
N TRP A 68 -11.67 -9.40 -1.47
CA TRP A 68 -12.04 -8.88 -0.16
C TRP A 68 -12.80 -7.55 -0.28
N SER A 69 -13.80 -7.38 0.58
CA SER A 69 -14.54 -6.13 0.69
C SER A 69 -14.09 -5.35 1.90
N GLU A 70 -13.90 -4.03 1.73
CA GLU A 70 -13.51 -3.10 2.79
C GLU A 70 -14.34 -3.37 4.05
N GLY A 71 -15.68 -3.26 3.95
CA GLY A 71 -16.64 -3.35 5.05
C GLY A 71 -16.68 -4.66 5.83
N THR A 72 -16.04 -5.72 5.35
CA THR A 72 -16.15 -7.06 5.94
C THR A 72 -14.82 -7.75 6.19
N VAL A 73 -13.70 -7.20 5.71
CA VAL A 73 -12.37 -7.81 5.90
C VAL A 73 -11.97 -7.80 7.37
N SER A 74 -11.39 -8.90 7.81
CA SER A 74 -10.92 -9.16 9.17
C SER A 74 -9.78 -10.17 9.12
N GLY A 75 -9.11 -10.41 10.24
CA GLY A 75 -8.04 -11.43 10.30
C GLY A 75 -8.49 -12.85 9.92
N LEU A 76 -9.79 -13.13 9.88
CA LEU A 76 -10.35 -14.45 9.53
C LEU A 76 -10.62 -14.63 8.03
N ASN A 77 -10.89 -13.55 7.31
CA ASN A 77 -11.33 -13.55 5.90
C ASN A 77 -10.53 -12.56 5.04
N GLN A 78 -9.36 -12.16 5.49
CA GLN A 78 -8.37 -11.45 4.70
C GLN A 78 -7.80 -12.37 3.60
N PRO A 79 -7.20 -11.78 2.55
CA PRO A 79 -6.42 -12.55 1.59
C PRO A 79 -5.33 -13.39 2.28
N SER A 80 -5.10 -14.58 1.74
CA SER A 80 -4.10 -15.52 2.28
C SER A 80 -2.69 -14.99 2.08
N ASP A 81 -1.78 -15.27 3.01
CA ASP A 81 -0.35 -14.93 2.85
C ASP A 81 0.26 -15.58 1.60
N ALA A 82 -0.30 -16.71 1.14
CA ALA A 82 0.15 -17.36 -0.10
C ALA A 82 -0.15 -16.54 -1.36
N THR A 83 -1.00 -15.52 -1.28
CA THR A 83 -1.29 -14.58 -2.37
C THR A 83 -0.34 -13.39 -2.39
N LEU A 84 0.50 -13.22 -1.35
CA LEU A 84 1.34 -12.04 -1.19
C LEU A 84 2.64 -12.13 -1.98
N THR A 85 2.98 -11.07 -2.69
CA THR A 85 4.28 -10.86 -3.32
C THR A 85 4.96 -9.64 -2.70
N SER A 86 6.18 -9.81 -2.19
CA SER A 86 6.94 -8.69 -1.58
C SER A 86 7.37 -7.69 -2.65
N LEU A 87 7.20 -6.39 -2.38
CA LEU A 87 7.56 -5.32 -3.30
C LEU A 87 8.80 -4.56 -2.82
N ASP A 88 8.64 -3.79 -1.74
CA ASP A 88 9.67 -2.89 -1.23
C ASP A 88 9.63 -2.81 0.30
N THR A 89 10.77 -2.43 0.89
CA THR A 89 10.96 -2.32 2.34
C THR A 89 11.59 -0.99 2.69
N VAL A 90 10.94 -0.25 3.60
CA VAL A 90 11.42 1.04 4.08
C VAL A 90 11.70 0.96 5.57
N SER A 91 12.86 1.47 5.98
CA SER A 91 13.21 1.60 7.40
C SER A 91 12.67 2.91 7.95
N ILE A 92 11.76 2.82 8.91
CA ILE A 92 11.08 3.97 9.50
C ILE A 92 11.67 4.25 10.89
N PRO A 93 12.38 5.38 11.09
CA PRO A 93 12.89 5.81 12.39
C PRO A 93 11.76 6.37 13.28
N ASN A 94 12.07 6.79 14.51
CA ASN A 94 11.12 7.47 15.40
C ASN A 94 10.87 8.93 14.97
N VAL A 95 10.40 9.12 13.74
CA VAL A 95 10.09 10.42 13.15
C VAL A 95 8.74 10.32 12.46
N ASN A 96 7.91 11.35 12.62
CA ASN A 96 6.67 11.48 11.86
C ASN A 96 6.96 12.17 10.54
N GLY A 97 6.33 11.70 9.47
CA GLY A 97 6.61 12.18 8.12
C GLY A 97 6.02 11.30 7.03
N VAL A 98 6.26 11.68 5.79
CA VAL A 98 5.84 10.92 4.61
C VAL A 98 6.89 9.86 4.31
N TYR A 99 6.43 8.63 4.15
CA TYR A 99 7.24 7.49 3.73
C TYR A 99 6.71 6.94 2.41
N SER A 100 7.60 6.41 1.58
CA SER A 100 7.32 6.04 0.19
C SER A 100 7.92 4.67 -0.12
N TRP A 101 7.13 3.80 -0.76
CA TRP A 101 7.54 2.47 -1.22
C TRP A 101 7.38 2.37 -2.73
N ASP A 102 8.36 1.78 -3.41
CA ASP A 102 8.24 1.43 -4.84
C ASP A 102 7.28 0.24 -5.01
N VAL A 103 6.23 0.44 -5.80
CA VAL A 103 5.22 -0.57 -6.11
C VAL A 103 5.03 -0.75 -7.62
N LEU A 104 5.98 -0.28 -8.43
CA LEU A 104 5.91 -0.32 -9.89
C LEU A 104 5.72 -1.73 -10.45
N SER A 105 6.39 -2.70 -9.85
CA SER A 105 6.28 -4.11 -10.26
C SER A 105 4.89 -4.69 -10.06
N ALA A 106 4.14 -4.23 -9.05
CA ALA A 106 2.76 -4.64 -8.82
C ALA A 106 1.80 -3.96 -9.81
N VAL A 107 1.98 -2.66 -10.04
CA VAL A 107 1.13 -1.89 -10.97
C VAL A 107 1.24 -2.41 -12.41
N ASN A 108 2.44 -2.71 -12.87
CA ASN A 108 2.67 -3.28 -14.22
C ASN A 108 2.55 -4.82 -14.25
N GLY A 109 2.42 -5.45 -13.08
CA GLY A 109 2.40 -6.89 -12.92
C GLY A 109 1.00 -7.51 -13.04
N PRO A 110 0.90 -8.84 -12.87
CA PRO A 110 -0.39 -9.53 -12.91
C PRO A 110 -1.38 -9.03 -11.86
N ASP A 111 -0.89 -8.59 -10.69
CA ASP A 111 -1.71 -8.14 -9.55
C ASP A 111 -2.36 -6.76 -9.77
N GLY A 112 -1.94 -5.99 -10.79
CA GLY A 112 -2.56 -4.71 -11.16
C GLY A 112 -3.25 -4.74 -12.53
N ALA A 113 -3.16 -5.86 -13.24
CA ALA A 113 -3.55 -5.96 -14.65
C ALA A 113 -5.07 -5.92 -14.87
N ASP A 114 -5.86 -6.28 -13.86
CA ASP A 114 -7.32 -6.25 -13.93
C ASP A 114 -7.93 -4.87 -13.62
N GLY A 115 -7.09 -3.86 -13.41
CA GLY A 115 -7.51 -2.51 -13.09
C GLY A 115 -7.82 -2.29 -11.61
N THR A 116 -7.57 -3.28 -10.75
CA THR A 116 -7.58 -3.15 -9.29
C THR A 116 -6.22 -3.56 -8.76
N LEU A 117 -5.77 -2.96 -7.65
CA LEU A 117 -4.55 -3.39 -6.99
C LEU A 117 -4.74 -3.43 -5.48
N THR A 118 -4.57 -4.61 -4.89
CA THR A 118 -4.48 -4.79 -3.44
C THR A 118 -3.03 -4.69 -2.98
N LEU A 119 -2.78 -3.81 -2.02
CA LEU A 119 -1.52 -3.68 -1.30
C LEU A 119 -1.68 -4.00 0.18
N PHE A 120 -0.68 -4.62 0.77
CA PHE A 120 -0.63 -4.92 2.20
C PHE A 120 0.66 -4.41 2.81
N ILE A 121 0.55 -3.60 3.87
CA ILE A 121 1.71 -3.13 4.65
C ILE A 121 1.74 -3.82 6.01
N ARG A 122 2.92 -4.28 6.43
CA ARG A 122 3.18 -4.74 7.80
C ARG A 122 4.62 -4.47 8.22
N PRO A 123 4.94 -4.42 9.53
CA PRO A 123 6.32 -4.43 9.97
C PRO A 123 6.97 -5.78 9.62
N GLU A 124 8.28 -5.76 9.41
CA GLU A 124 9.08 -6.98 9.49
C GLU A 124 8.99 -7.53 10.93
N THR A 125 8.74 -8.82 11.08
CA THR A 125 8.49 -9.43 12.39
C THR A 125 9.74 -9.33 13.27
N TYR A 126 9.66 -8.48 14.30
CA TYR A 126 10.69 -8.33 15.31
C TYR A 126 10.29 -9.04 16.62
N PRO A 127 11.18 -9.79 17.28
CA PRO A 127 10.93 -10.38 18.60
C PRO A 127 11.07 -9.29 19.68
N VAL A 128 10.10 -8.38 19.73
CA VAL A 128 10.00 -7.35 20.76
C VAL A 128 8.88 -7.69 21.73
N ALA A 129 8.96 -7.21 22.97
CA ALA A 129 7.91 -7.37 23.98
C ALA A 129 7.12 -6.07 24.22
N VAL A 130 7.25 -5.12 23.29
CA VAL A 130 6.62 -3.80 23.33
C VAL A 130 6.09 -3.44 21.96
N THR A 131 4.98 -2.70 21.89
CA THR A 131 4.45 -2.17 20.64
C THR A 131 5.51 -1.29 19.97
N ARG A 132 5.71 -1.50 18.67
CA ARG A 132 6.59 -0.68 17.83
C ARG A 132 6.01 -0.52 16.44
N GLY A 133 6.29 0.61 15.80
CA GLY A 133 5.83 0.92 14.46
C GLY A 133 4.93 2.16 14.39
N PRO A 134 4.74 2.70 13.18
CA PRO A 134 3.95 3.90 12.94
C PRO A 134 2.45 3.64 12.87
N HIS A 135 1.71 4.69 13.18
CA HIS A 135 0.33 4.92 12.78
C HIS A 135 0.36 5.93 11.65
N PHE A 136 -0.18 5.55 10.50
CA PHE A 136 -0.34 6.45 9.36
C PHE A 136 -1.76 7.00 9.30
N ASN A 137 -1.96 8.15 8.66
CA ASN A 137 -3.31 8.63 8.36
C ASN A 137 -4.05 7.67 7.42
N SER A 138 -5.34 7.43 7.70
CA SER A 138 -6.27 6.78 6.76
C SER A 138 -6.95 7.83 5.86
N LYS A 139 -7.78 7.42 4.89
CA LYS A 139 -8.61 8.41 4.18
C LYS A 139 -9.63 9.10 5.09
N GLU A 140 -9.95 8.51 6.24
CA GLU A 140 -10.96 9.07 7.14
C GLU A 140 -10.41 10.25 7.92
N ALA A 141 -9.08 10.38 7.98
CA ALA A 141 -8.40 11.57 8.48
C ALA A 141 -8.66 12.81 7.61
N GLY A 142 -9.03 12.64 6.33
CA GLY A 142 -9.31 13.74 5.39
C GLY A 142 -8.09 14.61 4.99
N VAL A 143 -6.92 14.38 5.60
CA VAL A 143 -5.67 15.09 5.33
C VAL A 143 -4.50 14.11 5.24
N SER A 144 -3.56 14.37 4.33
CA SER A 144 -2.37 13.53 4.13
C SER A 144 -2.71 12.03 4.03
N ILE A 145 -3.78 11.75 3.29
CA ILE A 145 -4.34 10.40 3.09
C ILE A 145 -3.38 9.51 2.29
N PRO A 146 -3.50 8.18 2.35
CA PRO A 146 -2.72 7.27 1.52
C PRO A 146 -2.87 7.56 0.03
N THR A 147 -1.76 7.70 -0.70
CA THR A 147 -1.77 7.99 -2.14
C THR A 147 -0.86 7.03 -2.92
N LEU A 148 -1.27 6.72 -4.14
CA LEU A 148 -0.44 6.06 -5.13
C LEU A 148 -0.10 7.08 -6.21
N THR A 149 1.16 7.51 -6.24
CA THR A 149 1.66 8.49 -7.22
C THR A 149 2.29 7.76 -8.38
N LEU A 150 1.84 8.08 -9.59
CA LEU A 150 2.22 7.40 -10.82
C LEU A 150 2.82 8.38 -11.82
N PHE A 151 3.82 7.91 -12.56
CA PHE A 151 4.27 8.55 -13.79
C PHE A 151 4.01 7.61 -14.95
N THR A 152 3.36 8.11 -16.01
CA THR A 152 3.07 7.33 -17.20
C THR A 152 3.70 7.95 -18.43
N THR A 153 3.93 7.10 -19.42
CA THR A 153 4.15 7.50 -20.81
C THR A 153 2.98 6.97 -21.63
N ALA A 154 2.37 7.82 -22.45
CA ALA A 154 1.36 7.36 -23.40
C ALA A 154 1.98 6.40 -24.42
N SER A 155 1.27 5.32 -24.76
CA SER A 155 1.60 4.52 -25.93
C SER A 155 1.32 5.36 -27.18
N ALA A 156 2.31 5.53 -28.07
CA ALA A 156 2.10 6.22 -29.32
C ALA A 156 1.03 5.47 -30.14
N VAL A 157 -0.03 6.17 -30.56
CA VAL A 157 -0.85 5.69 -31.68
C VAL A 157 0.08 5.64 -32.88
N PRO A 158 0.23 4.51 -33.59
CA PRO A 158 1.08 4.45 -34.77
C PRO A 158 0.42 5.27 -35.88
N GLU A 159 0.68 6.57 -35.92
CA GLU A 159 0.49 7.35 -37.14
C GLU A 159 1.56 6.91 -38.15
N PRO A 160 1.23 6.70 -39.44
CA PRO A 160 2.24 6.42 -40.44
C PRO A 160 3.24 7.59 -40.51
N GLY A 161 4.40 7.44 -39.88
CA GLY A 161 5.59 8.27 -40.16
C GLY A 161 5.98 9.35 -39.16
N VAL A 162 5.48 9.39 -37.92
CA VAL A 162 5.95 10.37 -36.92
C VAL A 162 6.52 9.67 -35.67
N MET A 163 7.72 10.11 -35.24
CA MET A 163 8.46 9.60 -34.08
C MET A 163 7.61 9.64 -32.80
N PRO A 164 7.76 8.67 -31.86
CA PRO A 164 6.97 8.65 -30.64
C PRO A 164 7.25 9.89 -29.77
N ALA A 165 6.20 10.63 -29.43
CA ALA A 165 6.27 11.73 -28.47
C ALA A 165 6.25 11.18 -27.04
N ILE A 166 7.29 11.45 -26.25
CA ILE A 166 7.26 11.21 -24.80
C ILE A 166 6.47 12.34 -24.16
N VAL A 167 5.19 12.10 -23.85
CA VAL A 167 4.39 13.01 -23.03
C VAL A 167 4.23 12.37 -21.66
N GLY A 168 4.94 12.91 -20.66
CA GLY A 168 4.86 12.47 -19.28
C GLY A 168 3.76 13.21 -18.54
N PHE A 169 2.81 12.48 -17.96
CA PHE A 169 1.82 13.04 -17.04
C PHE A 169 1.94 12.37 -15.67
N SER A 170 1.74 13.14 -14.61
CA SER A 170 1.62 12.62 -13.24
C SER A 170 0.16 12.32 -12.95
N ILE A 171 -0.14 11.09 -12.56
CA ILE A 171 -1.48 10.67 -12.12
C ILE A 171 -1.37 10.33 -10.64
N VAL A 172 -2.27 10.87 -9.83
CA VAL A 172 -2.43 10.46 -8.43
C VAL A 172 -3.67 9.58 -8.36
N ALA A 173 -3.48 8.28 -8.16
CA ALA A 173 -4.55 7.41 -7.75
C ALA A 173 -4.69 7.53 -6.23
N ALA A 174 -5.81 8.08 -5.76
CA ALA A 174 -6.11 8.08 -4.35
C ALA A 174 -6.44 6.65 -3.92
N GLY A 175 -5.74 6.13 -2.91
CA GLY A 175 -6.02 4.81 -2.35
C GLY A 175 -7.26 4.84 -1.49
N PHE A 176 -8.15 3.88 -1.68
CA PHE A 176 -9.25 3.68 -0.75
C PHE A 176 -8.79 2.73 0.37
N ILE A 177 -8.60 3.33 1.55
CA ILE A 177 -8.40 2.81 2.93
C ILE A 177 -7.55 1.56 3.15
N SER A 178 -6.62 1.75 4.09
CA SER A 178 -5.93 0.70 4.82
C SER A 178 -6.74 0.20 6.03
N ARG A 179 -6.92 -1.12 6.22
CA ARG A 179 -7.61 -1.67 7.42
C ARG A 179 -6.74 -2.56 8.30
N ARG A 180 -6.75 -2.25 9.61
CA ARG A 180 -6.04 -2.95 10.71
C ARG A 180 -6.42 -4.42 10.82
N ILE A 181 -5.44 -5.31 10.76
CA ILE A 181 -5.60 -6.73 11.10
C ILE A 181 -4.58 -7.13 12.15
N ARG A 182 -5.08 -7.55 13.33
CA ARG A 182 -4.25 -8.16 14.38
C ARG A 182 -4.06 -9.64 14.08
N ARG A 183 -2.83 -10.08 13.88
CA ARG A 183 -2.46 -11.49 13.97
C ARG A 183 -1.87 -11.78 15.35
N LYS A 184 -1.92 -13.03 15.80
CA LYS A 184 -1.39 -13.46 17.11
C LYS A 184 -0.33 -14.52 16.90
#